data_AF-A0A7C3AFA4-F1
#
_entry.id   AF-A0A7C3AFA4-F1
#
_cell.length_a   1.000
_cell.length_b   1.000
_cell.length_c   1.000
_cell.angle_alpha   90.00
_cell.angle_beta   90.00
_cell.angle_gamma   90.00
#
_symmetry.space_group_name_H-M   'P 1'
#
loop_
_entity.id
_entity.type
_entity.pdbx_description
1 polymer ?
#
loop_
_entity_poly.entity_id
_entity_poly.type
_entity_poly.pdbx_seq_one_letter_code
_entity_poly.pdbx_strand_id
1 'polypeptide(L)'
;MDYGQRLATMVGILLAITMLCGGSAFLSYIYGQDKGYDAGYQAAHEASYRHGYAEGNSQGYQVGYETGYQAGLKEGAISGYNLRNPTYREMKEFLAQDTTDSKKYIGDEYVCSDFCAEVNNNAEAQGIRCAIVSIYYPEGYGHNIVAFETTDKGLKFIEPQFDDEVDLIVGKSYSQINNYTPPPRADTIGRFLVIW
;
A
#
# COMPACT_ATOMS: atom_id res chain seq x y z
N MET A 1 -21.83 86.85 40.12
CA MET A 1 -22.15 86.58 38.70
C MET A 1 -23.52 87.12 38.43
N ASP A 2 -23.62 88.03 37.46
CA ASP A 2 -24.91 88.44 36.90
C ASP A 2 -25.56 87.25 36.14
N TYR A 3 -26.88 87.31 35.95
CA TYR A 3 -27.70 86.26 35.35
C TYR A 3 -27.14 85.78 34.00
N GLY A 4 -26.69 86.71 33.16
CA GLY A 4 -26.10 86.38 31.86
C GLY A 4 -24.82 85.53 31.96
N GLN A 5 -23.98 85.76 32.97
CA GLN A 5 -22.75 84.96 33.17
C GLN A 5 -23.07 83.55 33.67
N ARG A 6 -24.06 83.40 34.57
CA ARG A 6 -24.48 82.07 35.07
C ARG A 6 -25.11 81.24 33.96
N LEU A 7 -25.95 81.88 33.14
CA LEU A 7 -26.54 81.26 31.97
C LEU A 7 -25.47 80.81 30.96
N ALA A 8 -24.49 81.68 30.66
CA ALA A 8 -23.39 81.33 29.76
C ALA A 8 -22.52 80.17 30.28
N THR A 9 -22.19 80.15 31.58
CA THR A 9 -21.44 79.03 32.18
C THR A 9 -22.26 77.73 32.17
N MET A 10 -23.55 77.77 32.48
CA MET A 10 -24.43 76.59 32.41
C MET A 10 -24.55 76.04 30.99
N VAL A 11 -24.73 76.92 29.99
CA VAL A 11 -24.75 76.53 28.57
C VAL A 11 -23.40 75.96 28.15
N GLY A 12 -22.29 76.55 28.59
CA GLY A 12 -20.94 76.03 28.30
C GLY A 12 -20.68 74.64 28.89
N ILE A 13 -21.10 74.39 30.14
CA ILE A 13 -20.99 73.07 30.78
C ILE A 13 -21.89 72.06 30.06
N LEU A 14 -23.11 72.44 29.71
CA LEU A 14 -24.04 71.56 28.97
C LEU A 14 -23.45 71.18 27.61
N LEU A 15 -22.91 72.15 26.87
CA LEU A 15 -22.26 71.91 25.58
C LEU A 15 -21.03 70.99 25.73
N ALA A 16 -20.19 71.21 26.75
CA ALA A 16 -19.04 70.34 27.01
C ALA A 16 -19.45 68.90 27.32
N ILE A 17 -20.51 68.69 28.13
CA ILE A 17 -21.04 67.36 28.44
C ILE A 17 -21.59 66.70 27.16
N THR A 18 -22.35 67.42 26.35
CA THR A 18 -22.91 66.87 25.10
C THR A 18 -21.83 66.48 24.09
N MET A 19 -20.74 67.25 23.99
CA MET A 19 -19.60 66.89 23.14
C MET A 19 -18.82 65.68 23.67
N LEU A 20 -18.60 65.58 24.99
CA LEU A 20 -17.94 64.43 25.63
C LEU A 20 -18.74 63.13 25.47
N CYS A 21 -20.04 63.18 25.75
CA CYS A 21 -20.93 62.01 25.62
C CYS A 21 -21.17 61.64 24.15
N GLY A 22 -21.37 62.63 23.27
CA GLY A 22 -21.60 62.39 21.84
C GLY A 22 -20.38 61.80 21.14
N GLY A 23 -19.19 62.35 21.40
CA GLY A 23 -17.94 61.86 20.81
C GLY A 23 -17.57 60.44 21.28
N SER A 24 -17.72 60.15 22.57
CA SER A 24 -17.46 58.81 23.12
C SER A 24 -18.48 57.77 22.64
N ALA A 25 -19.75 58.11 22.52
CA ALA A 25 -20.79 57.22 21.98
C ALA A 25 -20.54 56.89 20.50
N PHE A 26 -20.17 57.88 19.69
CA PHE A 26 -19.86 57.68 18.27
C PHE A 26 -18.61 56.81 18.06
N LEU A 27 -17.53 57.06 18.79
CA LEU A 27 -16.32 56.24 18.74
C LEU A 27 -16.56 54.80 19.22
N SER A 28 -17.34 54.63 20.28
CA SER A 28 -17.72 53.30 20.78
C SER A 28 -18.58 52.53 19.78
N TYR A 29 -19.50 53.21 19.09
CA TYR A 29 -20.33 52.62 18.05
C TYR A 29 -19.50 52.14 16.85
N ILE A 30 -18.59 52.97 16.33
CA ILE A 30 -17.72 52.60 15.21
C ILE A 30 -16.79 51.45 15.61
N TYR A 31 -16.15 51.54 16.78
CA TYR A 31 -15.24 50.50 17.25
C TYR A 31 -15.96 49.17 17.47
N GLY A 32 -17.16 49.20 18.04
CA GLY A 32 -17.99 48.01 18.21
C GLY A 32 -18.43 47.39 16.88
N GLN A 33 -18.77 48.21 15.89
CA GLN A 33 -19.16 47.74 14.56
C GLN A 33 -17.99 47.08 13.82
N ASP A 34 -16.82 47.71 13.83
CA ASP A 34 -15.59 47.21 13.19
C ASP A 34 -15.14 45.88 13.82
N LYS A 35 -15.02 45.83 15.16
CA LYS A 35 -14.67 44.61 15.90
C LYS A 35 -15.70 43.51 15.74
N GLY A 36 -16.99 43.85 15.74
CA GLY A 36 -18.08 42.90 15.54
C GLY A 36 -18.08 42.31 14.14
N TYR A 37 -17.82 43.14 13.12
CA TYR A 37 -17.71 42.72 11.74
C TYR A 37 -16.51 41.79 11.52
N ASP A 38 -15.32 42.18 12.01
CA ASP A 38 -14.11 41.36 11.89
C ASP A 38 -14.25 40.01 12.61
N ALA A 39 -14.76 40.03 13.84
CA ALA A 39 -14.97 38.81 14.62
C ALA A 39 -16.01 37.88 13.95
N GLY A 40 -17.11 38.45 13.45
CA GLY A 40 -18.14 37.70 12.73
C GLY A 40 -17.60 37.08 11.44
N TYR A 41 -16.82 37.85 10.67
CA TYR A 41 -16.21 37.39 9.43
C TYR A 41 -15.20 36.27 9.68
N GLN A 42 -14.31 36.42 10.66
CA GLN A 42 -13.32 35.40 11.01
C GLN A 42 -13.99 34.11 11.50
N ALA A 43 -14.96 34.22 12.41
CA ALA A 43 -15.67 33.04 12.93
C ALA A 43 -16.42 32.28 11.83
N ALA A 44 -17.11 33.01 10.94
CA ALA A 44 -17.82 32.39 9.82
C ALA A 44 -16.85 31.74 8.82
N HIS A 45 -15.73 32.39 8.52
CA HIS A 45 -14.71 31.86 7.61
C HIS A 45 -14.05 30.60 8.18
N GLU A 46 -13.63 30.62 9.44
CA GLU A 46 -13.02 29.46 10.10
C GLU A 46 -13.99 28.27 10.22
N ALA A 47 -15.27 28.53 10.55
CA ALA A 47 -16.28 27.49 10.64
C ALA A 47 -16.54 26.86 9.28
N SER A 48 -16.70 27.68 8.24
CA SER A 48 -16.96 27.23 6.87
C SER A 48 -15.76 26.47 6.29
N TYR A 49 -14.54 26.96 6.54
CA TYR A 49 -13.30 26.30 6.11
C TYR A 49 -13.12 24.95 6.81
N ARG A 50 -13.31 24.91 8.14
CA ARG A 50 -13.23 23.65 8.91
C ARG A 50 -14.28 22.64 8.46
N HIS A 51 -15.52 23.08 8.25
CA HIS A 51 -16.60 22.20 7.80
C HIS A 51 -16.32 21.66 6.39
N GLY A 52 -16.00 22.53 5.44
CA GLY A 52 -15.71 22.12 4.06
C GLY A 52 -14.48 21.23 3.95
N TYR A 53 -13.43 21.49 4.73
CA TYR A 53 -12.24 20.65 4.78
C TYR A 53 -12.53 19.28 5.42
N ALA A 54 -13.29 19.24 6.52
CA ALA A 54 -13.63 18.00 7.20
C ALA A 54 -14.58 17.12 6.37
N GLU A 55 -15.63 17.69 5.78
CA GLU A 55 -16.53 16.96 4.87
C GLU A 55 -15.80 16.51 3.62
N GLY A 56 -15.06 17.40 2.95
CA GLY A 56 -14.35 17.07 1.71
C GLY A 56 -13.30 16.00 1.92
N ASN A 57 -12.53 16.07 3.01
CA ASN A 57 -11.52 15.07 3.32
C ASN A 57 -12.14 13.74 3.77
N SER A 58 -13.13 13.75 4.67
CA SER A 58 -13.76 12.50 5.14
C SER A 58 -14.55 11.81 4.04
N GLN A 59 -15.43 12.52 3.33
CA GLN A 59 -16.25 11.95 2.26
C GLN A 59 -15.40 11.61 1.04
N GLY A 60 -14.52 12.51 0.59
CA GLY A 60 -13.68 12.29 -0.59
C GLY A 60 -12.67 11.16 -0.41
N TYR A 61 -11.98 11.12 0.73
CA TYR A 61 -11.04 10.04 1.04
C TYR A 61 -11.75 8.71 1.23
N GLN A 62 -12.86 8.67 1.98
CA GLN A 62 -13.58 7.44 2.24
C GLN A 62 -14.26 6.90 0.99
N VAL A 63 -14.93 7.75 0.20
CA VAL A 63 -15.54 7.35 -1.07
C VAL A 63 -14.47 6.94 -2.08
N GLY A 64 -13.34 7.67 -2.16
CA GLY A 64 -12.23 7.32 -3.05
C GLY A 64 -11.56 6.00 -2.65
N TYR A 65 -11.33 5.79 -1.36
CA TYR A 65 -10.78 4.54 -0.82
C TYR A 65 -11.75 3.37 -1.03
N GLU A 66 -13.01 3.51 -0.65
CA GLU A 66 -14.03 2.47 -0.82
C GLU A 66 -14.24 2.16 -2.30
N THR A 67 -14.42 3.17 -3.16
CA THR A 67 -14.65 2.96 -4.59
C THR A 67 -13.41 2.37 -5.26
N GLY A 68 -12.21 2.86 -4.95
CA GLY A 68 -10.95 2.35 -5.50
C GLY A 68 -10.62 0.95 -5.00
N TYR A 69 -10.85 0.67 -3.72
CA TYR A 69 -10.66 -0.66 -3.12
C TYR A 69 -11.68 -1.66 -3.65
N GLN A 70 -12.96 -1.29 -3.73
CA GLN A 70 -14.00 -2.16 -4.29
C GLN A 70 -13.82 -2.34 -5.80
N ALA A 71 -13.38 -1.32 -6.54
CA ALA A 71 -13.03 -1.45 -7.95
C ALA A 71 -11.81 -2.36 -8.13
N GLY A 72 -10.76 -2.22 -7.32
CA GLY A 72 -9.57 -3.07 -7.36
C GLY A 72 -9.85 -4.51 -6.93
N LEU A 73 -10.67 -4.73 -5.91
CA LEU A 73 -11.14 -6.07 -5.53
C LEU A 73 -12.02 -6.67 -6.62
N LYS A 74 -12.89 -5.88 -7.24
CA LYS A 74 -13.79 -6.35 -8.29
C LYS A 74 -13.03 -6.59 -9.59
N GLU A 75 -12.01 -5.81 -9.91
CA GLU A 75 -11.12 -6.04 -11.06
C GLU A 75 -10.22 -7.25 -10.80
N GLY A 76 -9.67 -7.41 -9.59
CA GLY A 76 -8.93 -8.62 -9.18
C GLY A 76 -9.79 -9.89 -9.02
N ALA A 77 -11.08 -9.75 -8.70
CA ALA A 77 -12.02 -10.88 -8.56
C ALA A 77 -12.79 -11.19 -9.86
N ILE A 78 -12.97 -10.23 -10.77
CA ILE A 78 -13.55 -10.42 -12.11
C ILE A 78 -12.47 -10.79 -13.12
N SER A 79 -11.24 -10.29 -12.98
CA SER A 79 -10.05 -10.93 -13.56
C SER A 79 -9.65 -12.12 -12.68
N GLY A 80 -10.59 -13.05 -12.47
CA GLY A 80 -10.29 -14.30 -11.81
C GLY A 80 -9.12 -14.93 -12.55
N TYR A 81 -7.91 -14.77 -12.00
CA TYR A 81 -6.76 -15.61 -12.26
C TYR A 81 -7.16 -16.98 -11.73
N ASN A 82 -8.03 -17.65 -12.46
CA ASN A 82 -8.30 -19.07 -12.29
C ASN A 82 -7.08 -19.78 -12.85
N LEU A 83 -5.94 -19.61 -12.16
CA LEU A 83 -4.72 -20.35 -12.42
C LEU A 83 -5.10 -21.82 -12.31
N ARG A 84 -5.00 -22.52 -13.42
CA ARG A 84 -5.37 -23.93 -13.48
C ARG A 84 -4.16 -24.79 -13.21
N ASN A 85 -4.41 -25.93 -12.58
CA ASN A 85 -3.44 -27.01 -12.55
C ASN A 85 -3.24 -27.53 -13.99
N PRO A 86 -2.00 -27.61 -14.50
CA PRO A 86 -1.73 -28.16 -15.82
C PRO A 86 -1.87 -29.70 -15.80
N THR A 87 -1.97 -30.33 -16.97
CA THR A 87 -1.57 -31.74 -17.11
C THR A 87 -0.04 -31.84 -17.06
N TYR A 88 0.50 -33.03 -16.79
CA TYR A 88 1.94 -33.25 -16.82
C TYR A 88 2.56 -32.91 -18.18
N ARG A 89 1.84 -33.21 -19.27
CA ARG A 89 2.28 -32.85 -20.63
C ARG A 89 2.33 -31.33 -20.81
N GLU A 90 1.28 -30.61 -20.43
CA GLU A 90 1.26 -29.15 -20.53
C GLU A 90 2.36 -28.50 -19.68
N MET A 91 2.64 -29.04 -18.49
CA MET A 91 3.76 -28.59 -17.66
C MET A 91 5.11 -28.73 -18.40
N LYS A 92 5.38 -29.90 -19.00
CA LYS A 92 6.62 -30.10 -19.77
C LYS A 92 6.68 -29.24 -21.04
N GLU A 93 5.55 -29.00 -21.69
CA GLU A 93 5.44 -28.09 -22.84
C GLU A 93 5.69 -26.63 -22.44
N PHE A 94 5.21 -26.21 -21.27
CA PHE A 94 5.48 -24.90 -20.70
C PHE A 94 6.97 -24.72 -20.40
N LEU A 95 7.57 -25.65 -19.64
CA LEU A 95 8.99 -25.59 -19.28
C LEU A 95 9.87 -25.52 -20.54
N ALA A 96 9.58 -26.32 -21.57
CA ALA A 96 10.34 -26.30 -22.82
C ALA A 96 10.21 -24.99 -23.64
N GLN A 97 9.22 -24.14 -23.35
CA GLN A 97 9.03 -22.82 -23.99
C GLN A 97 9.59 -21.69 -23.14
N ASP A 98 9.55 -21.87 -21.83
CA ASP A 98 10.23 -21.00 -20.89
C ASP A 98 11.74 -21.03 -21.14
N THR A 99 12.41 -19.89 -20.95
CA THR A 99 13.85 -19.77 -21.23
C THR A 99 14.63 -19.40 -19.97
N THR A 100 14.02 -19.49 -18.79
CA THR A 100 14.66 -19.10 -17.54
C THR A 100 15.87 -19.99 -17.23
N ASP A 101 15.83 -21.27 -17.61
CA ASP A 101 16.94 -22.24 -17.53
C ASP A 101 18.20 -21.80 -18.32
N SER A 102 18.03 -21.02 -19.38
CA SER A 102 19.13 -20.49 -20.20
C SER A 102 19.91 -19.36 -19.51
N LYS A 103 19.39 -18.81 -18.41
CA LYS A 103 20.03 -17.72 -17.67
C LYS A 103 21.15 -18.24 -16.78
N LYS A 104 22.15 -17.38 -16.59
CA LYS A 104 23.29 -17.71 -15.74
C LYS A 104 22.99 -17.35 -14.29
N TYR A 105 23.31 -18.25 -13.37
CA TYR A 105 23.37 -17.93 -11.95
C TYR A 105 24.45 -16.88 -11.67
N ILE A 106 24.07 -15.80 -11.00
CA ILE A 106 24.98 -14.73 -10.57
C ILE A 106 24.78 -14.55 -9.07
N GLY A 107 25.80 -14.89 -8.28
CA GLY A 107 25.74 -14.74 -6.82
C GLY A 107 25.35 -13.30 -6.43
N ASP A 108 24.43 -13.18 -5.48
CA ASP A 108 23.88 -11.93 -4.94
C ASP A 108 23.06 -11.06 -5.93
N GLU A 109 22.96 -11.43 -7.21
CA GLU A 109 22.21 -10.67 -8.23
C GLU A 109 21.06 -11.45 -8.89
N TYR A 110 21.29 -12.72 -9.23
CA TYR A 110 20.30 -13.60 -9.86
C TYR A 110 20.52 -15.03 -9.37
N VAL A 111 19.78 -15.37 -8.32
CA VAL A 111 19.94 -16.60 -7.53
C VAL A 111 18.70 -17.49 -7.65
N CYS A 112 18.68 -18.62 -6.93
CA CYS A 112 17.59 -19.61 -7.03
C CYS A 112 16.19 -19.03 -6.86
N SER A 113 16.01 -18.06 -5.96
CA SER A 113 14.74 -17.34 -5.77
C SER A 113 14.30 -16.56 -7.01
N ASP A 114 15.23 -15.97 -7.77
CA ASP A 114 14.93 -15.21 -8.98
C ASP A 114 14.51 -16.14 -10.13
N PHE A 115 15.21 -17.28 -10.31
CA PHE A 115 14.78 -18.33 -11.24
C PHE A 115 13.36 -18.82 -10.91
N CYS A 116 13.08 -19.09 -9.62
CA CYS A 116 11.76 -19.54 -9.19
C CYS A 116 10.67 -18.49 -9.46
N ALA A 117 10.93 -17.24 -9.08
CA ALA A 117 9.99 -16.15 -9.28
C ALA A 117 9.68 -15.95 -10.76
N GLU A 118 10.69 -16.04 -11.61
CA GLU A 118 10.51 -15.85 -13.05
C GLU A 118 9.69 -16.99 -13.69
N VAL A 119 10.04 -18.26 -13.44
CA VAL A 119 9.23 -19.41 -13.93
C VAL A 119 7.81 -19.33 -13.40
N ASN A 120 7.61 -18.93 -12.14
CA ASN A 120 6.29 -18.76 -11.54
C ASN A 120 5.49 -17.67 -12.28
N ASN A 121 6.05 -16.48 -12.46
CA ASN A 121 5.41 -15.37 -13.19
C ASN A 121 5.10 -15.74 -14.65
N ASN A 122 6.01 -16.46 -15.32
CA ASN A 122 5.82 -16.90 -16.72
C ASN A 122 4.70 -17.94 -16.82
N ALA A 123 4.58 -18.85 -15.85
CA ALA A 123 3.47 -19.80 -15.75
C ALA A 123 2.15 -19.06 -15.53
N GLU A 124 2.11 -18.10 -14.60
CA GLU A 124 0.92 -17.29 -14.31
C GLU A 124 0.46 -16.48 -15.53
N ALA A 125 1.39 -15.92 -16.30
CA ALA A 125 1.09 -15.23 -17.55
C ALA A 125 0.41 -16.14 -18.60
N GLN A 126 0.58 -17.46 -18.48
CA GLN A 126 -0.10 -18.47 -19.30
C GLN A 126 -1.32 -19.10 -18.59
N GLY A 127 -1.71 -18.58 -17.43
CA GLY A 127 -2.81 -19.09 -16.61
C GLY A 127 -2.50 -20.43 -15.94
N ILE A 128 -1.23 -20.82 -15.84
CA ILE A 128 -0.78 -22.07 -15.21
C ILE A 128 -0.45 -21.80 -13.75
N ARG A 129 -1.00 -22.63 -12.85
CA ARG A 129 -0.71 -22.56 -11.42
C ARG A 129 0.65 -23.17 -11.12
N CYS A 130 1.55 -22.38 -10.56
CA CYS A 130 2.89 -22.76 -10.14
C CYS A 130 3.08 -22.39 -8.66
N ALA A 131 3.79 -23.20 -7.90
CA ALA A 131 4.19 -22.93 -6.52
C ALA A 131 5.70 -22.67 -6.43
N ILE A 132 6.12 -21.87 -5.45
CA ILE A 132 7.51 -21.81 -5.02
C ILE A 132 7.70 -22.81 -3.87
N VAL A 133 8.81 -23.53 -3.88
CA VAL A 133 9.18 -24.50 -2.85
C VAL A 133 10.44 -24.04 -2.15
N SER A 134 10.31 -23.73 -0.86
CA SER A 134 11.45 -23.38 0.00
C SER A 134 11.95 -24.62 0.73
N ILE A 135 13.17 -25.04 0.41
CA ILE A 135 13.87 -26.19 0.99
C ILE A 135 14.81 -25.69 2.08
N TYR A 136 14.78 -26.33 3.24
CA TYR A 136 15.63 -25.97 4.38
C TYR A 136 16.65 -27.08 4.65
N TYR A 137 17.93 -26.70 4.63
CA TYR A 137 19.07 -27.56 4.94
C TYR A 137 19.54 -27.30 6.39
N PRO A 138 20.48 -28.12 6.92
CA PRO A 138 21.13 -27.83 8.19
C PRO A 138 21.82 -26.46 8.19
N GLU A 139 22.10 -25.94 9.39
CA GLU A 139 22.86 -24.69 9.59
C GLU A 139 22.19 -23.42 9.05
N GLY A 140 20.91 -23.47 8.72
CA GLY A 140 20.10 -22.31 8.34
C GLY A 140 20.18 -21.91 6.87
N TYR A 141 20.84 -22.72 6.04
CA TYR A 141 20.82 -22.56 4.58
C TYR A 141 19.54 -23.12 3.96
N GLY A 142 19.30 -22.77 2.70
CA GLY A 142 18.16 -23.29 1.96
C GLY A 142 18.37 -23.23 0.47
N HIS A 143 17.36 -23.70 -0.25
CA HIS A 143 17.28 -23.66 -1.70
C HIS A 143 15.83 -23.40 -2.10
N ASN A 144 15.64 -22.82 -3.28
CA ASN A 144 14.33 -22.52 -3.83
C ASN A 144 14.21 -23.23 -5.18
N ILE A 145 13.10 -23.96 -5.35
CA ILE A 145 12.69 -24.57 -6.61
C ILE A 145 11.21 -24.28 -6.86
N VAL A 146 10.63 -24.77 -7.95
CA VAL A 146 9.20 -24.62 -8.23
C VAL A 146 8.46 -25.95 -8.17
N ALA A 147 7.14 -25.90 -8.06
CA ALA A 147 6.30 -27.08 -8.14
C ALA A 147 5.00 -26.83 -8.92
N PHE A 148 4.52 -27.88 -9.58
CA PHE A 148 3.26 -27.89 -10.31
C PHE A 148 2.39 -29.04 -9.81
N GLU A 149 1.17 -28.73 -9.39
CA GLU A 149 0.17 -29.77 -9.12
C GLU A 149 -0.41 -30.17 -10.47
N THR A 150 0.00 -31.34 -10.98
CA THR A 150 -0.49 -31.84 -12.26
C THR A 150 -1.80 -32.60 -12.07
N THR A 151 -2.75 -32.39 -12.98
CA THR A 151 -4.09 -33.02 -12.89
C THR A 151 -4.08 -34.54 -13.06
N ASP A 152 -3.00 -35.11 -13.61
CA ASP A 152 -2.88 -36.53 -13.99
C ASP A 152 -1.70 -37.26 -13.34
N LYS A 153 -0.71 -36.56 -12.79
CA LYS A 153 0.47 -37.18 -12.12
C LYS A 153 0.77 -36.62 -10.73
N GLY A 154 -0.12 -35.81 -10.17
CA GLY A 154 0.03 -35.17 -8.87
C GLY A 154 1.11 -34.08 -8.84
N LEU A 155 1.55 -33.73 -7.64
CA LEU A 155 2.58 -32.72 -7.42
C LEU A 155 3.95 -33.10 -7.99
N LYS A 156 4.54 -32.20 -8.77
CA LYS A 156 5.87 -32.34 -9.38
C LYS A 156 6.77 -31.20 -8.95
N PHE A 157 8.01 -31.51 -8.58
CA PHE A 157 9.03 -30.54 -8.22
C PHE A 157 9.99 -30.37 -9.38
N ILE A 158 10.31 -29.13 -9.73
CA ILE A 158 11.16 -28.79 -10.88
C ILE A 158 12.27 -27.85 -10.41
N GLU A 159 13.52 -28.19 -10.73
CA GLU A 159 14.66 -27.31 -10.58
C GLU A 159 14.69 -26.30 -11.75
N PRO A 160 14.31 -25.02 -11.52
CA PRO A 160 14.10 -24.06 -12.61
C PRO A 160 15.41 -23.62 -13.29
N GLN A 161 16.57 -23.91 -12.71
CA GLN A 161 17.85 -23.62 -13.33
C GLN A 161 18.21 -24.61 -14.46
N PHE A 162 17.58 -25.80 -14.50
CA PHE A 162 17.93 -26.88 -15.42
C PHE A 162 16.72 -27.56 -16.08
N ASP A 163 15.49 -27.14 -15.76
CA ASP A 163 14.23 -27.79 -16.18
C ASP A 163 14.08 -29.27 -15.79
N ASP A 164 14.83 -29.66 -14.76
CA ASP A 164 14.88 -31.03 -14.26
C ASP A 164 13.75 -31.29 -13.27
N GLU A 165 13.07 -32.43 -13.44
CA GLU A 165 12.17 -32.96 -12.42
C GLU A 165 13.01 -33.59 -11.31
N VAL A 166 12.75 -33.20 -10.06
CA VAL A 166 13.56 -33.58 -8.90
C VAL A 166 12.72 -34.24 -7.81
N ASP A 167 13.36 -35.10 -7.03
CA ASP A 167 12.80 -35.70 -5.83
C ASP A 167 13.14 -34.88 -4.59
N LEU A 168 12.15 -34.73 -3.69
CA LEU A 168 12.34 -34.18 -2.34
C LEU A 168 12.00 -35.23 -1.29
N ILE A 169 13.03 -35.79 -0.66
CA ILE A 169 12.89 -36.78 0.42
C ILE A 169 13.53 -36.22 1.70
N VAL A 170 12.71 -35.92 2.70
CA VAL A 170 13.20 -35.44 4.01
C VAL A 170 14.18 -36.45 4.60
N GLY A 171 15.32 -35.96 5.09
CA GLY A 171 16.42 -36.76 5.62
C GLY A 171 17.39 -37.30 4.55
N LYS A 172 17.20 -36.98 3.28
CA LYS A 172 18.14 -37.30 2.19
C LYS A 172 18.80 -36.03 1.65
N SER A 173 20.02 -36.18 1.12
CA SER A 173 20.73 -35.11 0.40
C SER A 173 20.03 -34.82 -0.92
N TYR A 174 19.73 -33.54 -1.18
CA TYR A 174 19.08 -33.08 -2.41
C TYR A 174 19.91 -33.41 -3.65
N SER A 175 21.20 -33.10 -3.64
CA SER A 175 22.10 -33.38 -4.76
C SER A 175 22.25 -34.87 -5.03
N GLN A 176 22.40 -35.69 -3.97
CA GLN A 176 22.60 -37.13 -4.15
C GLN A 176 21.39 -37.83 -4.76
N ILE A 177 20.18 -37.52 -4.31
CA ILE A 177 18.97 -38.17 -4.85
C ILE A 177 18.64 -37.70 -6.27
N ASN A 178 19.09 -36.50 -6.65
CA ASN A 178 18.85 -35.89 -7.96
C ASN A 178 20.06 -35.96 -8.91
N ASN A 179 21.10 -36.72 -8.55
CA ASN A 179 22.33 -36.89 -9.34
C ASN A 179 23.07 -35.59 -9.68
N TYR A 180 22.98 -34.57 -8.83
CA TYR A 180 23.77 -33.35 -8.94
C TYR A 180 25.12 -33.48 -8.22
N THR A 181 26.06 -32.63 -8.60
CA THR A 181 27.32 -32.48 -7.87
C THR A 181 27.02 -31.95 -6.46
N PRO A 182 27.45 -32.64 -5.39
CA PRO A 182 27.20 -32.18 -4.03
C PRO A 182 27.82 -30.80 -3.76
N PRO A 183 27.09 -29.90 -3.08
CA PRO A 183 27.64 -28.62 -2.68
C PRO A 183 28.70 -28.80 -1.59
N PRO A 184 29.53 -27.76 -1.31
CA PRO A 184 30.55 -27.82 -0.26
C PRO A 184 29.97 -27.89 1.17
N ARG A 185 28.65 -27.80 1.33
CA ARG A 185 27.92 -27.83 2.61
C ARG A 185 26.87 -28.92 2.56
N ALA A 186 26.41 -29.40 3.70
CA ALA A 186 25.37 -30.42 3.75
C ALA A 186 24.05 -29.88 3.18
N ASP A 187 23.46 -30.62 2.25
CA ASP A 187 22.20 -30.33 1.57
C ASP A 187 21.13 -31.39 1.91
N THR A 188 21.22 -31.96 3.10
CA THR A 188 20.20 -32.89 3.61
C THR A 188 18.89 -32.12 3.80
N ILE A 189 17.83 -32.55 3.13
CA ILE A 189 16.51 -31.91 3.21
C ILE A 189 15.97 -32.09 4.62
N GLY A 190 15.97 -31.04 5.44
CA GLY A 190 15.41 -31.08 6.80
C GLY A 190 13.89 -30.92 6.79
N ARG A 191 13.41 -30.00 5.95
CA ARG A 191 11.99 -29.81 5.62
C ARG A 191 11.89 -28.99 4.33
N PHE A 192 10.71 -28.97 3.73
CA PHE A 192 10.39 -28.02 2.66
C PHE A 192 8.97 -27.50 2.82
N LEU A 193 8.69 -26.33 2.26
CA LEU A 193 7.38 -25.70 2.24
C LEU A 193 6.97 -25.46 0.80
N VAL A 194 5.76 -25.86 0.42
CA VAL A 194 5.15 -25.54 -0.87
C VAL A 194 4.27 -24.32 -0.68
N ILE A 195 4.53 -23.25 -1.42
CA ILE A 195 3.92 -21.93 -1.29
C ILE A 195 3.23 -21.62 -2.61
N TRP A 196 1.91 -21.43 -2.55
CA TRP A 196 1.03 -21.13 -3.69
C TRP A 196 0.66 -19.66 -3.75
#